data_AF-A0A2V7M4G0-F1
#
_entry.id   AF-A0A2V7M4G0-F1
#
_cell.length_a   1.000
_cell.length_b   1.000
_cell.length_c   1.000
_cell.angle_alpha   90.00
_cell.angle_beta   90.00
_cell.angle_gamma   90.00
#
_symmetry.space_group_name_H-M   'P 1'
#
loop_
_entity.id
_entity.type
_entity.pdbx_description
1 polymer ?
#
loop_
_entity_poly.entity_id
_entity_poly.type
_entity_poly.pdbx_seq_one_letter_code
_entity_poly.pdbx_strand_id
1 'polypeptide(L)'
;MAAGRCDTAVVVANAGQMLAPADALGPMVIGGCQEKDGRYDLAFATYTDFANKHPQTRGVAALRALAQLALRTQATQTAKLALARESTLTSLAPEPSTIAVLPLTIAGDSSLQPLSRGLAELLVSDLALVRNLRLLERVQIGALLDEMKLGQSGRADSGTAARVGRLLRAERMVQGVAAITQNGPVRMSATVVRGDGTVRSGAQANGTFKQLLDLEKQLVFGLATELGIQLTEAERQRILRQGPKNLAAFLAYSQGLEALDRGDYRAAAAAFSAAVRSDPSFQQAHQQKQAAEAAPVVQASPGDLVTVVEAAAQVTVPAEPASLGALQQATTDVSPNPADALGTTGVKSIVSHPTNESQGITSVVSASGVIRIIFKLP
;
A
#
# COMPACT_ATOMS: atom_id res chain seq x y z
N MET A 1 -30.91 -18.62 -12.35
CA MET A 1 -31.77 -17.54 -11.81
C MET A 1 -31.04 -16.44 -11.04
N ALA A 2 -29.75 -16.57 -10.68
CA ALA A 2 -28.98 -15.49 -10.05
C ALA A 2 -28.39 -14.47 -11.05
N ALA A 3 -27.92 -14.92 -12.22
CA ALA A 3 -27.30 -14.07 -13.25
C ALA A 3 -28.23 -12.92 -13.71
N GLY A 4 -29.50 -13.23 -14.05
CA GLY A 4 -30.46 -12.21 -14.50
C GLY A 4 -30.81 -11.13 -13.47
N ARG A 5 -30.53 -11.34 -12.17
CA ARG A 5 -30.71 -10.30 -11.14
C ARG A 5 -29.54 -9.32 -11.11
N CYS A 6 -28.33 -9.77 -11.42
CA CYS A 6 -27.15 -8.90 -11.47
C CYS A 6 -27.14 -8.03 -12.73
N ASP A 7 -27.59 -8.56 -13.87
CA ASP A 7 -27.69 -7.76 -15.11
C ASP A 7 -28.61 -6.55 -14.93
N THR A 8 -29.81 -6.76 -14.37
CA THR A 8 -30.74 -5.65 -14.08
C THR A 8 -30.19 -4.71 -13.01
N ALA A 9 -29.59 -5.25 -11.94
CA ALA A 9 -29.04 -4.43 -10.85
C ALA A 9 -27.89 -3.52 -11.33
N VAL A 10 -27.00 -4.02 -12.20
CA VAL A 10 -25.90 -3.22 -12.77
C VAL A 10 -26.43 -2.12 -13.68
N VAL A 11 -27.47 -2.38 -14.48
CA VAL A 11 -28.10 -1.34 -15.32
C VAL A 11 -28.70 -0.24 -14.45
N VAL A 12 -29.45 -0.60 -13.41
CA VAL A 12 -30.05 0.37 -12.48
C VAL A 12 -28.97 1.13 -11.71
N ALA A 13 -27.92 0.46 -11.24
CA ALA A 13 -26.80 1.08 -10.55
C ALA A 13 -26.06 2.09 -11.43
N ASN A 14 -25.81 1.77 -12.69
CA ASN A 14 -25.20 2.69 -13.65
C ASN A 14 -26.08 3.93 -13.91
N ALA A 15 -27.39 3.73 -14.11
CA ALA A 15 -28.33 4.83 -14.28
C ALA A 15 -28.38 5.73 -13.03
N GLY A 16 -28.41 5.13 -11.83
CA GLY A 16 -28.33 5.83 -10.55
C GLY A 16 -27.02 6.62 -10.42
N GLN A 17 -25.88 6.05 -10.82
CA GLN A 17 -24.59 6.73 -10.80
C GLN A 17 -24.54 7.95 -11.73
N MET A 18 -25.24 7.92 -12.87
CA MET A 18 -25.34 9.08 -13.75
C MET A 18 -26.13 10.23 -13.12
N LEU A 19 -27.12 9.90 -12.30
CA LEU A 19 -27.95 10.89 -11.58
C LEU A 19 -27.28 11.40 -10.30
N ALA A 20 -26.55 10.52 -9.61
CA ALA A 20 -25.83 10.82 -8.37
C ALA A 20 -24.38 10.30 -8.44
N PRO A 21 -23.46 11.01 -9.11
CA PRO A 21 -22.08 10.53 -9.34
C PRO A 21 -21.26 10.29 -8.08
N ALA A 22 -21.64 10.89 -6.95
CA ALA A 22 -20.98 10.77 -5.66
C ALA A 22 -21.72 9.84 -4.69
N ASP A 23 -22.65 8.99 -5.16
CA ASP A 23 -23.29 7.95 -4.36
C ASP A 23 -22.46 6.65 -4.40
N ALA A 24 -22.17 6.09 -3.22
CA ALA A 24 -21.39 4.87 -3.06
C ALA A 24 -22.21 3.58 -3.30
N LEU A 25 -23.54 3.64 -3.35
CA LEU A 25 -24.38 2.45 -3.55
C LEU A 25 -24.18 1.82 -4.94
N GLY A 26 -24.07 2.65 -5.98
CA GLY A 26 -23.83 2.19 -7.35
C GLY A 26 -22.60 1.28 -7.49
N PRO A 27 -21.38 1.72 -7.13
CA PRO A 27 -20.18 0.88 -7.19
C PRO A 27 -20.25 -0.32 -6.25
N MET A 28 -20.93 -0.23 -5.09
CA MET A 28 -21.14 -1.40 -4.22
C MET A 28 -21.96 -2.50 -4.90
N VAL A 29 -23.04 -2.12 -5.58
CA VAL A 29 -23.89 -3.07 -6.33
C VAL A 29 -23.10 -3.68 -7.50
N ILE A 30 -22.41 -2.84 -8.28
CA ILE A 30 -21.66 -3.29 -9.46
C ILE A 30 -20.54 -4.25 -9.05
N GLY A 31 -19.71 -3.86 -8.09
CA GLY A 31 -18.63 -4.71 -7.59
C GLY A 31 -19.15 -5.99 -6.94
N GLY A 32 -20.23 -5.92 -6.16
CA GLY A 32 -20.81 -7.11 -5.51
C GLY A 32 -21.34 -8.13 -6.52
N CYS A 33 -21.83 -7.69 -7.68
CA CYS A 33 -22.17 -8.59 -8.79
C CYS A 33 -20.93 -9.16 -9.48
N GLN A 34 -19.87 -8.36 -9.67
CA GLN A 34 -18.60 -8.86 -10.22
C GLN A 34 -17.97 -9.93 -9.30
N GLU A 35 -18.02 -9.76 -7.97
CA GLU A 35 -17.56 -10.76 -7.01
C GLU A 35 -18.37 -12.06 -7.09
N LYS A 36 -19.70 -11.98 -7.25
CA LYS A 36 -20.56 -13.16 -7.44
C LYS A 36 -20.23 -13.94 -8.72
N ASP A 37 -19.76 -13.24 -9.75
CA ASP A 37 -19.27 -13.83 -11.00
C ASP A 37 -17.82 -14.34 -10.89
N GLY A 38 -17.17 -14.20 -9.73
CA GLY A 38 -15.76 -14.55 -9.51
C GLY A 38 -14.76 -13.56 -10.12
N ARG A 39 -15.21 -12.40 -10.59
CA ARG A 39 -14.38 -11.33 -11.19
C ARG A 39 -13.94 -10.32 -10.14
N TYR A 40 -13.14 -10.79 -9.17
CA TYR A 40 -12.67 -9.99 -8.04
C TYR A 40 -11.71 -8.86 -8.46
N ASP A 41 -11.00 -9.02 -9.57
CA ASP A 41 -10.14 -7.99 -10.18
C ASP A 41 -10.96 -6.77 -10.63
N LEU A 42 -12.10 -7.01 -11.30
CA LEU A 42 -13.01 -5.95 -11.70
C LEU A 42 -13.69 -5.31 -10.49
N ALA A 43 -14.06 -6.10 -9.49
CA ALA A 43 -14.66 -5.59 -8.25
C ALA A 43 -13.70 -4.66 -7.52
N PHE A 44 -12.45 -5.11 -7.32
CA PHE A 44 -11.39 -4.29 -6.74
C PHE A 44 -11.26 -2.96 -7.48
N ALA A 45 -11.10 -2.99 -8.81
CA ALA A 45 -10.98 -1.79 -9.63
C ALA A 45 -12.19 -0.85 -9.49
N THR A 46 -13.41 -1.40 -9.52
CA THR A 46 -14.66 -0.64 -9.37
C THR A 46 -14.70 0.10 -8.04
N TYR A 47 -14.38 -0.59 -6.94
CA TYR A 47 -14.39 0.00 -5.61
C TYR A 47 -13.29 1.04 -5.42
N THR A 48 -12.06 0.73 -5.85
CA THR A 48 -10.92 1.64 -5.69
C THR A 48 -11.07 2.90 -6.55
N ASP A 49 -11.54 2.78 -7.78
CA ASP A 49 -11.73 3.91 -8.69
C ASP A 49 -12.71 4.91 -8.09
N PHE A 50 -13.84 4.42 -7.56
CA PHE A 50 -14.80 5.28 -6.91
C PHE A 50 -14.23 5.92 -5.63
N ALA A 51 -13.63 5.12 -4.74
CA ALA A 51 -13.08 5.60 -3.49
C ALA A 51 -11.98 6.66 -3.68
N ASN A 52 -11.22 6.57 -4.77
CA ASN A 52 -10.19 7.54 -5.12
C ASN A 52 -10.75 8.82 -5.74
N LYS A 53 -11.81 8.72 -6.57
CA LYS A 53 -12.48 9.88 -7.17
C LYS A 53 -13.33 10.66 -6.16
N HIS A 54 -13.90 9.97 -5.18
CA HIS A 54 -14.83 10.53 -4.20
C HIS A 54 -14.38 10.25 -2.76
N PRO A 55 -13.20 10.69 -2.31
CA PRO A 55 -12.61 10.24 -1.04
C PRO A 55 -13.39 10.65 0.22
N GLN A 56 -14.26 11.66 0.12
CA GLN A 56 -15.05 12.22 1.22
C GLN A 56 -16.53 11.79 1.19
N THR A 57 -16.93 10.97 0.21
CA THR A 57 -18.31 10.49 0.10
C THR A 57 -18.66 9.54 1.24
N ARG A 58 -19.91 9.59 1.71
CA ARG A 58 -20.45 8.62 2.69
C ARG A 58 -20.40 7.20 2.11
N GLY A 59 -19.88 6.24 2.87
CA GLY A 59 -19.76 4.84 2.44
C GLY A 59 -18.43 4.48 1.77
N VAL A 60 -17.53 5.44 1.56
CA VAL A 60 -16.20 5.17 0.96
C VAL A 60 -15.35 4.23 1.83
N ALA A 61 -15.46 4.31 3.17
CA ALA A 61 -14.78 3.38 4.07
C ALA A 61 -15.21 1.92 3.78
N ALA A 62 -16.51 1.68 3.57
CA ALA A 62 -17.02 0.36 3.19
C ALA A 62 -16.54 -0.08 1.81
N LEU A 63 -16.47 0.82 0.83
CA LEU A 63 -15.88 0.51 -0.49
C LEU A 63 -14.39 0.16 -0.38
N ARG A 64 -13.61 0.86 0.45
CA ARG A 64 -12.20 0.52 0.71
C ARG A 64 -12.07 -0.85 1.37
N ALA A 65 -12.95 -1.17 2.32
CA ALA A 65 -12.99 -2.50 2.94
C ALA A 65 -13.35 -3.61 1.94
N LEU A 66 -14.39 -3.40 1.12
CA LEU A 66 -14.79 -4.32 0.05
C LEU A 66 -13.64 -4.55 -0.96
N ALA A 67 -12.94 -3.48 -1.36
CA ALA A 67 -11.76 -3.59 -2.21
C ALA A 67 -10.69 -4.50 -1.60
N GLN A 68 -10.36 -4.32 -0.32
CA GLN A 68 -9.37 -5.17 0.34
C GLN A 68 -9.79 -6.64 0.43
N LEU A 69 -11.07 -6.90 0.70
CA LEU A 69 -11.62 -8.25 0.75
C LEU A 69 -11.61 -8.92 -0.63
N ALA A 70 -12.02 -8.20 -1.68
CA ALA A 70 -11.98 -8.67 -3.06
C ALA A 70 -10.53 -8.99 -3.48
N LEU A 71 -9.58 -8.07 -3.22
CA LEU A 71 -8.17 -8.28 -3.54
C LEU A 71 -7.57 -9.49 -2.83
N ARG A 72 -7.86 -9.68 -1.53
CA ARG A 72 -7.40 -10.86 -0.77
C ARG A 72 -7.99 -12.16 -1.31
N THR A 73 -9.27 -12.15 -1.67
CA THR A 73 -9.95 -13.31 -2.24
C THR A 73 -9.34 -13.68 -3.60
N GLN A 74 -9.14 -12.69 -4.46
CA GLN A 74 -8.46 -12.84 -5.74
C GLN A 74 -7.04 -13.42 -5.57
N ALA A 75 -6.26 -12.84 -4.66
CA ALA A 75 -4.89 -13.26 -4.39
C ALA A 75 -4.83 -14.73 -3.94
N THR A 76 -5.74 -15.14 -3.06
CA THR A 76 -5.82 -16.52 -2.56
C THR A 76 -6.19 -17.50 -3.69
N GLN A 77 -7.19 -17.15 -4.51
CA GLN A 77 -7.58 -17.98 -5.65
C GLN A 77 -6.46 -18.10 -6.68
N THR A 78 -5.80 -16.99 -6.97
CA THR A 78 -4.68 -16.93 -7.92
C THR A 78 -3.49 -17.75 -7.42
N ALA A 79 -3.16 -17.66 -6.13
CA ALA A 79 -2.12 -18.47 -5.50
C ALA A 79 -2.39 -19.98 -5.62
N LYS A 80 -3.60 -20.43 -5.30
CA LYS A 80 -4.01 -21.84 -5.42
C LYS A 80 -3.91 -22.33 -6.86
N LEU A 81 -4.40 -21.54 -7.81
CA LEU A 81 -4.32 -21.87 -9.24
C LEU A 81 -2.87 -21.91 -9.74
N ALA A 82 -2.03 -20.99 -9.29
CA ALA A 82 -0.62 -20.94 -9.65
C ALA A 82 0.11 -22.20 -9.17
N LEU A 83 -0.10 -22.62 -7.92
CA LEU A 83 0.47 -23.85 -7.38
C LEU A 83 -0.05 -25.09 -8.11
N ALA A 84 -1.35 -25.16 -8.42
CA ALA A 84 -1.93 -26.27 -9.18
C ALA A 84 -1.38 -26.38 -10.62
N ARG A 85 -0.90 -25.26 -11.18
CA ARG A 85 -0.38 -25.15 -12.56
C ARG A 85 1.13 -24.89 -12.61
N GLU A 86 1.86 -25.19 -11.53
CA GLU A 86 3.27 -24.82 -11.40
C GLU A 86 4.15 -25.33 -12.57
N SER A 87 3.92 -26.56 -13.04
CA SER A 87 4.66 -27.15 -14.16
C SER A 87 4.48 -26.36 -15.45
N THR A 88 3.27 -25.86 -15.71
CA THR A 88 2.96 -25.04 -16.89
C THR A 88 3.57 -23.65 -16.75
N LEU A 89 3.39 -23.01 -15.59
CA LEU A 89 3.89 -21.65 -15.34
C LEU A 89 5.42 -21.57 -15.38
N THR A 90 6.11 -22.62 -14.96
CA THR A 90 7.58 -22.70 -15.00
C THR A 90 8.14 -22.63 -16.43
N SER A 91 7.34 -23.03 -17.44
CA SER A 91 7.73 -22.97 -18.85
C SER A 91 7.41 -21.62 -19.53
N LEU A 92 6.58 -20.79 -18.89
CA LEU A 92 6.19 -19.49 -19.44
C LEU A 92 7.27 -18.45 -19.16
N ALA A 93 7.48 -17.57 -20.13
CA ALA A 93 8.30 -16.39 -19.90
C ALA A 93 7.66 -15.51 -18.80
N PRO A 94 8.47 -14.91 -17.91
CA PRO A 94 7.98 -13.95 -16.94
C PRO A 94 7.39 -12.72 -17.64
N GLU A 95 6.53 -11.99 -16.95
CA GLU A 95 5.99 -10.72 -17.42
C GLU A 95 7.08 -9.64 -17.41
N PRO A 96 7.38 -8.99 -18.55
CA PRO A 96 8.46 -8.01 -18.64
C PRO A 96 8.30 -6.86 -17.65
N SER A 97 9.42 -6.41 -17.08
CA SER A 97 9.54 -5.35 -16.09
C SER A 97 8.69 -5.55 -14.83
N THR A 98 8.27 -6.78 -14.56
CA THR A 98 7.46 -7.10 -13.37
C THR A 98 8.36 -7.44 -12.19
N ILE A 99 8.17 -6.72 -11.09
CA ILE A 99 8.95 -6.84 -9.86
C ILE A 99 8.03 -7.20 -8.70
N ALA A 100 8.48 -8.15 -7.87
CA ALA A 100 7.83 -8.47 -6.62
C ALA A 100 8.82 -8.28 -5.47
N VAL A 101 8.39 -7.63 -4.40
CA VAL A 101 9.21 -7.40 -3.20
C VAL A 101 8.74 -8.34 -2.10
N LEU A 102 9.59 -9.26 -1.68
CA LEU A 102 9.30 -10.15 -0.56
C LEU A 102 9.36 -9.38 0.77
N PRO A 103 8.62 -9.83 1.80
CA PRO A 103 8.83 -9.34 3.15
C PRO A 103 10.30 -9.45 3.55
N LEU A 104 10.87 -8.37 4.09
CA LEU A 104 12.28 -8.35 4.48
C LEU A 104 12.50 -9.24 5.71
N THR A 105 13.62 -9.93 5.77
CA THR A 105 14.00 -10.66 6.99
C THR A 105 14.51 -9.66 8.02
N ILE A 106 13.87 -9.58 9.18
CA ILE A 106 14.31 -8.70 10.27
C ILE A 106 15.16 -9.50 11.25
N ALA A 107 16.45 -9.17 11.31
CA ALA A 107 17.37 -9.68 12.31
C ALA A 107 17.44 -8.68 13.48
N GLY A 108 16.96 -9.07 14.65
CA GLY A 108 16.87 -8.20 15.82
C GLY A 108 15.77 -8.64 16.77
N ASP A 109 15.28 -7.71 17.59
CA ASP A 109 14.17 -7.96 18.52
C ASP A 109 12.90 -8.40 17.78
N SER A 110 12.23 -9.41 18.33
CA SER A 110 10.90 -9.86 17.94
C SER A 110 9.85 -8.73 17.83
N SER A 111 9.96 -7.69 18.65
CA SER A 111 9.06 -6.52 18.59
C SER A 111 9.15 -5.74 17.27
N LEU A 112 10.25 -5.92 16.51
CA LEU A 112 10.50 -5.28 15.24
C LEU A 112 10.06 -6.11 14.03
N GLN A 113 9.58 -7.34 14.23
CA GLN A 113 9.13 -8.20 13.12
C GLN A 113 8.07 -7.57 12.20
N PRO A 114 7.14 -6.70 12.68
CA PRO A 114 6.23 -5.99 11.78
C PRO A 114 6.94 -5.16 10.69
N LEU A 115 8.17 -4.68 10.94
CA LEU A 115 8.97 -3.95 9.95
C LEU A 115 9.30 -4.79 8.71
N SER A 116 9.26 -6.11 8.80
CA SER A 116 9.42 -7.03 7.66
C SER A 116 8.50 -6.63 6.50
N ARG A 117 7.22 -6.46 6.83
CA ARG A 117 6.16 -6.11 5.89
C ARG A 117 6.11 -4.62 5.64
N GLY A 118 6.34 -3.81 6.67
CA GLY A 118 6.38 -2.35 6.55
C GLY A 118 7.43 -1.85 5.57
N LEU A 119 8.67 -2.35 5.66
CA LEU A 119 9.75 -1.97 4.76
C LEU A 119 9.47 -2.46 3.33
N ALA A 120 8.96 -3.68 3.16
CA ALA A 120 8.56 -4.18 1.85
C ALA A 120 7.46 -3.31 1.21
N GLU A 121 6.46 -2.89 2.01
CA GLU A 121 5.37 -2.00 1.54
C GLU A 121 5.89 -0.62 1.11
N LEU A 122 6.85 -0.04 1.84
CA LEU A 122 7.49 1.23 1.43
C LEU A 122 8.28 1.06 0.14
N LEU A 123 9.09 0.00 0.04
CA LEU A 123 9.85 -0.29 -1.18
C LEU A 123 8.93 -0.47 -2.39
N VAL A 124 7.81 -1.20 -2.24
CA VAL A 124 6.80 -1.35 -3.29
C VAL A 124 6.20 0.00 -3.67
N SER A 125 5.79 0.79 -2.68
CA SER A 125 5.16 2.09 -2.89
C SER A 125 6.08 3.09 -3.61
N ASP A 126 7.37 3.08 -3.27
CA ASP A 126 8.36 3.96 -3.86
C ASP A 126 8.79 3.50 -5.26
N LEU A 127 9.03 2.20 -5.45
CA LEU A 127 9.34 1.63 -6.76
C LEU A 127 8.18 1.78 -7.74
N ALA A 128 6.92 1.82 -7.27
CA ALA A 128 5.75 2.10 -8.09
C ALA A 128 5.74 3.53 -8.67
N LEU A 129 6.53 4.46 -8.13
CA LEU A 129 6.70 5.81 -8.70
C LEU A 129 7.67 5.85 -9.89
N VAL A 130 8.44 4.78 -10.09
CA VAL A 130 9.40 4.65 -11.18
C VAL A 130 8.67 4.21 -12.44
N ARG A 131 8.81 4.98 -13.52
CA ARG A 131 8.17 4.62 -14.79
C ARG A 131 8.70 3.29 -15.33
N ASN A 132 7.86 2.60 -16.08
CA ASN A 132 8.16 1.34 -16.76
C ASN A 132 8.42 0.13 -15.85
N LEU A 133 8.10 0.23 -14.55
CA LEU A 133 8.02 -0.92 -13.66
C LEU A 133 6.57 -1.36 -13.44
N ARG A 134 6.36 -2.66 -13.33
CA ARG A 134 5.11 -3.27 -12.89
C ARG A 134 5.36 -3.91 -11.53
N LEU A 135 4.72 -3.43 -10.48
CA LEU A 135 4.90 -3.98 -9.13
C LEU A 135 3.78 -4.95 -8.83
N LEU A 136 4.11 -6.11 -8.25
CA LEU A 136 3.11 -7.01 -7.70
C LEU A 136 2.67 -6.52 -6.33
N GLU A 137 1.37 -6.62 -6.09
CA GLU A 137 0.75 -6.27 -4.82
C GLU A 137 1.23 -7.18 -3.69
N ARG A 138 1.50 -6.58 -2.53
CA ARG A 138 1.95 -7.29 -1.32
C ARG A 138 1.03 -8.45 -0.95
N VAL A 139 -0.28 -8.26 -1.08
CA VAL A 139 -1.31 -9.26 -0.75
C VAL A 139 -1.20 -10.50 -1.64
N GLN A 140 -0.80 -10.36 -2.91
CA GLN A 140 -0.61 -11.50 -3.82
C GLN A 140 0.59 -12.36 -3.40
N ILE A 141 1.69 -11.70 -3.02
CA ILE A 141 2.90 -12.37 -2.53
C ILE A 141 2.59 -13.10 -1.21
N GLY A 142 1.92 -12.42 -0.28
CA GLY A 142 1.51 -13.00 1.00
C GLY A 142 0.63 -14.23 0.84
N ALA A 143 -0.42 -14.13 0.01
CA ALA A 143 -1.33 -15.25 -0.25
C ALA A 143 -0.60 -16.47 -0.82
N LEU A 144 0.34 -16.27 -1.76
CA LEU A 144 1.13 -17.36 -2.29
C LEU A 144 2.04 -18.01 -1.24
N LEU A 145 2.74 -17.20 -0.44
CA LEU A 145 3.61 -17.70 0.63
C LEU A 145 2.83 -18.46 1.72
N ASP A 146 1.58 -18.08 1.98
CA ASP A 146 0.69 -18.76 2.92
C ASP A 146 0.17 -20.09 2.35
N GLU A 147 -0.23 -20.13 1.07
CA GLU A 147 -0.64 -21.37 0.40
C GLU A 147 0.52 -22.38 0.26
N MET A 148 1.75 -21.90 0.09
CA MET A 148 2.96 -22.74 0.10
C MET A 148 3.30 -23.32 1.48
N LYS A 149 2.62 -22.86 2.56
CA LYS A 149 2.81 -23.29 3.95
C LYS A 149 4.27 -23.21 4.45
N LEU A 150 5.00 -22.19 3.98
CA LEU A 150 6.40 -22.00 4.37
C LEU A 150 6.52 -21.37 5.76
N GLY A 151 7.42 -21.93 6.59
CA GLY A 151 7.89 -21.27 7.81
C GLY A 151 8.78 -20.05 7.50
N GLN A 152 9.08 -19.22 8.52
CA GLN A 152 9.83 -17.96 8.33
C GLN A 152 11.20 -18.15 7.63
N SER A 153 11.96 -19.18 8.00
CA SER A 153 13.25 -19.50 7.37
C SER A 153 13.12 -19.91 5.90
N GLY A 154 12.06 -20.64 5.55
CA GLY A 154 11.78 -21.06 4.18
C GLY A 154 11.39 -19.91 3.26
N ARG A 155 10.91 -18.78 3.82
CA ARG A 155 10.51 -17.58 3.05
C ARG A 155 11.69 -16.71 2.62
N ALA A 156 12.85 -16.87 3.26
CA ALA A 156 14.04 -16.07 3.01
C ALA A 156 15.09 -16.78 2.11
N ASP A 157 14.76 -17.97 1.60
CA ASP A 157 15.65 -18.72 0.71
C ASP A 157 15.56 -18.23 -0.75
N SER A 158 16.70 -18.16 -1.43
CA SER A 158 16.78 -17.72 -2.83
C SER A 158 16.03 -18.66 -3.80
N GLY A 159 15.99 -19.97 -3.51
CA GLY A 159 15.20 -20.95 -4.24
C GLY A 159 13.70 -20.72 -4.07
N THR A 160 13.26 -20.37 -2.86
CA THR A 160 11.88 -19.92 -2.61
C THR A 160 11.57 -18.65 -3.38
N ALA A 161 12.43 -17.63 -3.35
CA ALA A 161 12.22 -16.40 -4.10
C ALA A 161 12.06 -16.67 -5.60
N ALA A 162 12.95 -17.48 -6.19
CA ALA A 162 12.87 -17.87 -7.60
C ALA A 162 11.58 -18.62 -7.92
N ARG A 163 11.16 -19.55 -7.05
CA ARG A 163 9.90 -20.30 -7.20
C ARG A 163 8.68 -19.37 -7.14
N VAL A 164 8.62 -18.49 -6.16
CA VAL A 164 7.57 -17.46 -6.04
C VAL A 164 7.53 -16.59 -7.29
N GLY A 165 8.70 -16.16 -7.79
CA GLY A 165 8.80 -15.37 -9.02
C GLY A 165 8.23 -16.08 -10.24
N ARG A 166 8.51 -17.38 -10.43
CA ARG A 166 7.92 -18.18 -11.52
C ARG A 166 6.40 -18.31 -11.38
N LEU A 167 5.91 -18.61 -10.17
CA LEU A 167 4.49 -18.78 -9.89
C LEU A 167 3.68 -17.48 -10.10
N LEU A 168 4.27 -16.35 -9.75
CA LEU A 168 3.67 -15.03 -9.97
C LEU A 168 4.04 -14.39 -11.31
N ARG A 169 4.84 -15.08 -12.12
CA ARG A 169 5.41 -14.59 -13.38
C ARG A 169 6.15 -13.24 -13.23
N ALA A 170 6.72 -12.98 -12.07
CA ALA A 170 7.59 -11.83 -11.86
C ALA A 170 8.94 -12.06 -12.55
N GLU A 171 9.41 -11.09 -13.32
CA GLU A 171 10.73 -11.14 -13.94
C GLU A 171 11.83 -11.11 -12.88
N ARG A 172 11.62 -10.29 -11.85
CA ARG A 172 12.60 -10.01 -10.81
C ARG A 172 11.94 -9.99 -9.45
N MET A 173 12.58 -10.64 -8.49
CA MET A 173 12.21 -10.66 -7.09
C MET A 173 13.20 -9.83 -6.31
N VAL A 174 12.73 -8.99 -5.41
CA VAL A 174 13.56 -8.29 -4.43
C VAL A 174 13.40 -9.02 -3.10
N GLN A 175 14.51 -9.50 -2.55
CA GLN A 175 14.58 -10.04 -1.19
C GLN A 175 15.57 -9.20 -0.39
N GLY A 176 15.33 -9.03 0.90
CA GLY A 176 16.22 -8.23 1.72
C GLY A 176 16.31 -8.69 3.16
N VAL A 177 17.37 -8.27 3.82
CA VAL A 177 17.63 -8.49 5.24
C VAL A 177 17.90 -7.14 5.89
N ALA A 178 17.26 -6.89 7.02
CA ALA A 178 17.51 -5.72 7.85
C ALA A 178 17.94 -6.18 9.24
N ALA A 179 19.21 -5.97 9.58
CA ALA A 179 19.71 -6.11 10.93
C ALA A 179 19.46 -4.79 11.68
N ILE A 180 18.54 -4.81 12.65
CA ILE A 180 18.04 -3.62 13.33
C ILE A 180 18.22 -3.79 14.83
N THR A 181 19.00 -2.89 15.43
CA THR A 181 19.05 -2.71 16.88
C THR A 181 18.20 -1.49 17.24
N GLN A 182 17.24 -1.65 18.16
CA GLN A 182 16.45 -0.50 18.65
C GLN A 182 17.37 0.58 19.18
N ASN A 183 17.15 1.83 18.77
CA ASN A 183 17.98 2.99 19.11
C ASN A 183 19.48 2.85 18.76
N GLY A 184 19.85 1.87 17.94
CA GLY A 184 21.22 1.53 17.61
C GLY A 184 21.48 1.48 16.10
N PRO A 185 22.49 0.70 15.67
CA PRO A 185 22.83 0.57 14.26
C PRO A 185 21.75 -0.19 13.48
N VAL A 186 21.61 0.21 12.22
CA VAL A 186 20.78 -0.43 11.20
C VAL A 186 21.65 -0.76 10.01
N ARG A 187 21.59 -2.03 9.57
CA ARG A 187 22.18 -2.48 8.31
C ARG A 187 21.10 -3.16 7.49
N MET A 188 20.85 -2.62 6.30
CA MET A 188 19.91 -3.19 5.35
C MET A 188 20.63 -3.59 4.08
N SER A 189 20.24 -4.73 3.52
CA SER A 189 20.63 -5.14 2.19
C SER A 189 19.42 -5.71 1.46
N ALA A 190 19.40 -5.50 0.15
CA ALA A 190 18.47 -6.12 -0.76
C ALA A 190 19.26 -6.79 -1.89
N THR A 191 18.71 -7.85 -2.46
CA THR A 191 19.26 -8.55 -3.63
C THR A 191 18.14 -8.79 -4.62
N VAL A 192 18.51 -8.88 -5.90
CA VAL A 192 17.57 -9.14 -6.99
C VAL A 192 17.74 -10.58 -7.44
N VAL A 193 16.66 -11.36 -7.39
CA VAL A 193 16.62 -12.77 -7.80
C VAL A 193 15.74 -12.89 -9.04
N ARG A 194 16.22 -13.59 -10.07
CA ARG A 194 15.40 -13.91 -11.25
C ARG A 194 14.74 -15.28 -11.10
N GLY A 195 13.71 -15.56 -11.90
CA GLY A 195 13.01 -16.84 -11.89
C GLY A 195 13.88 -18.06 -12.19
N ASP A 196 15.07 -17.87 -12.78
CA ASP A 196 16.09 -18.90 -13.01
C ASP A 196 16.98 -19.18 -11.78
N GLY A 197 16.74 -18.50 -10.66
CA GLY A 197 17.53 -18.62 -9.43
C GLY A 197 18.81 -17.78 -9.42
N THR A 198 19.10 -17.04 -10.49
CA THR A 198 20.28 -16.17 -10.49
C THR A 198 20.08 -15.00 -9.54
N VAL A 199 21.04 -14.85 -8.63
CA VAL A 199 21.07 -13.75 -7.66
C VAL A 199 22.05 -12.70 -8.16
N ARG A 200 21.60 -11.47 -8.26
CA ARG A 200 22.45 -10.30 -8.45
C ARG A 200 22.58 -9.57 -7.14
N SER A 201 23.79 -9.09 -6.86
CA SER A 201 24.03 -8.10 -5.81
C SER A 201 23.00 -6.98 -5.96
N GLY A 202 22.34 -6.62 -4.86
CA GLY A 202 21.44 -5.48 -4.87
C GLY A 202 22.04 -4.34 -4.06
N ALA A 203 21.17 -3.54 -3.46
CA ALA A 203 21.57 -2.35 -2.72
C ALA A 203 21.88 -2.65 -1.24
N GLN A 204 22.66 -1.77 -0.62
CA GLN A 204 22.88 -1.77 0.83
C GLN A 204 22.74 -0.36 1.38
N ALA A 205 22.26 -0.25 2.61
CA ALA A 205 22.16 0.99 3.36
C ALA A 205 22.56 0.73 4.82
N ASN A 206 23.38 1.62 5.39
CA ASN A 206 23.85 1.52 6.76
C ASN A 206 23.67 2.85 7.48
N GLY A 207 23.21 2.81 8.73
CA GLY A 207 23.02 4.00 9.54
C GLY A 207 22.47 3.68 10.92
N THR A 208 21.59 4.53 11.43
CA THR A 208 20.99 4.38 12.76
C THR A 208 19.48 4.16 12.67
N PHE A 209 18.88 3.67 13.75
CA PHE A 209 17.42 3.45 13.82
C PHE A 209 16.61 4.72 13.55
N LYS A 210 17.09 5.90 13.97
CA LYS A 210 16.44 7.19 13.70
C LYS A 210 16.41 7.54 12.21
N GLN A 211 17.35 7.01 11.43
CA GLN A 211 17.47 7.22 9.98
C GLN A 211 16.75 6.14 9.16
N LEU A 212 15.98 5.24 9.78
CA LEU A 212 15.40 4.06 9.10
C LEU A 212 14.64 4.43 7.81
N LEU A 213 13.87 5.51 7.82
CA LEU A 213 13.12 5.98 6.65
C LEU A 213 14.05 6.49 5.53
N ASP A 214 15.13 7.20 5.88
CA ASP A 214 16.12 7.67 4.91
C ASP A 214 16.91 6.50 4.32
N LEU A 215 17.26 5.51 5.14
CA LEU A 215 17.96 4.31 4.70
C LEU A 215 17.09 3.48 3.74
N GLU A 216 15.77 3.47 3.93
CA GLU A 216 14.82 2.86 3.00
C GLU A 216 14.87 3.56 1.63
N LYS A 217 14.87 4.90 1.58
CA LYS A 217 15.04 5.66 0.32
C LYS A 217 16.38 5.38 -0.37
N GLN A 218 17.45 5.28 0.40
CA GLN A 218 18.77 4.90 -0.14
C GLN A 218 18.73 3.51 -0.79
N LEU A 219 18.03 2.57 -0.15
CA LEU A 219 17.86 1.22 -0.68
C LEU A 219 17.05 1.22 -1.99
N VAL A 220 15.98 2.02 -2.09
CA VAL A 220 15.21 2.22 -3.34
C VAL A 220 16.10 2.73 -4.46
N PHE A 221 16.90 3.77 -4.21
CA PHE A 221 17.78 4.34 -5.25
C PHE A 221 18.88 3.37 -5.69
N GLY A 222 19.45 2.61 -4.74
CA GLY A 222 20.39 1.55 -5.07
C GLY A 222 19.72 0.46 -5.91
N LEU A 223 18.52 0.01 -5.52
CA LEU A 223 17.78 -1.01 -6.26
C LEU A 223 17.45 -0.55 -7.68
N ALA A 224 16.99 0.68 -7.87
CA ALA A 224 16.74 1.22 -9.20
C ALA A 224 18.00 1.17 -10.08
N THR A 225 19.16 1.50 -9.51
CA THR A 225 20.46 1.43 -10.20
C THR A 225 20.81 0.00 -10.61
N GLU A 226 20.66 -0.97 -9.69
CA GLU A 226 20.92 -2.40 -9.94
C GLU A 226 19.95 -3.03 -10.95
N LEU A 227 18.73 -2.48 -11.03
CA LEU A 227 17.74 -2.84 -12.05
C LEU A 227 18.03 -2.20 -13.42
N GLY A 228 19.09 -1.40 -13.54
CA GLY A 228 19.46 -0.69 -14.77
C GLY A 228 18.56 0.51 -15.07
N ILE A 229 17.89 1.06 -14.05
CA ILE A 229 16.90 2.13 -14.21
C ILE A 229 17.51 3.45 -13.79
N GLN A 230 17.58 4.38 -14.75
CA GLN A 230 17.98 5.75 -14.47
C GLN A 230 16.77 6.56 -14.02
N LEU A 231 16.73 6.88 -12.73
CA LEU A 231 15.70 7.73 -12.16
C LEU A 231 15.89 9.17 -12.59
N THR A 232 14.84 9.78 -13.13
CA THR A 232 14.79 11.23 -13.37
C THR A 232 14.73 11.99 -12.05
N GLU A 233 15.12 13.27 -12.07
CA GLU A 233 15.04 14.11 -10.88
C GLU A 233 13.60 14.24 -10.36
N ALA A 234 12.62 14.33 -11.26
CA ALA A 234 11.22 14.34 -10.89
C ALA A 234 10.78 13.06 -10.16
N GLU A 235 11.23 11.88 -10.60
CA GLU A 235 10.97 10.60 -9.92
C GLU A 235 11.65 10.55 -8.55
N ARG A 236 12.92 10.97 -8.46
CA ARG A 236 13.64 11.06 -7.18
C ARG A 236 12.92 11.95 -6.18
N GLN A 237 12.49 13.13 -6.59
CA GLN A 237 11.76 14.06 -5.73
C GLN A 237 10.40 13.49 -5.28
N ARG A 238 9.70 12.75 -6.15
CA ARG A 238 8.45 12.08 -5.77
C ARG A 238 8.71 10.98 -4.73
N ILE A 239 9.74 10.16 -4.92
CA ILE A 239 10.15 9.11 -3.98
C ILE A 239 10.50 9.70 -2.60
N LEU A 240 11.28 10.78 -2.55
CA LEU A 240 11.63 11.44 -1.28
C LEU A 240 10.41 12.04 -0.55
N ARG A 241 9.40 12.49 -1.31
CA ARG A 241 8.16 13.03 -0.75
C ARG A 241 7.16 11.95 -0.33
N GLN A 242 7.23 10.76 -0.92
CA GLN A 242 6.35 9.63 -0.64
C GLN A 242 6.58 9.02 0.76
N GLY A 243 5.50 8.47 1.33
CA GLY A 243 5.56 7.70 2.57
C GLY A 243 5.54 8.55 3.85
N PRO A 244 5.70 7.90 5.02
CA PRO A 244 5.63 8.56 6.31
C PRO A 244 6.80 9.52 6.53
N LYS A 245 6.57 10.58 7.30
CA LYS A 245 7.57 11.55 7.79
C LYS A 245 7.93 11.33 9.25
N ASN A 246 7.23 10.44 9.94
CA ASN A 246 7.46 10.11 11.33
C ASN A 246 7.74 8.60 11.50
N LEU A 247 8.83 8.27 12.19
CA LEU A 247 9.22 6.87 12.44
C LEU A 247 8.21 6.12 13.31
N ALA A 248 7.62 6.76 14.33
CA ALA A 248 6.59 6.14 15.16
C ALA A 248 5.32 5.83 14.34
N ALA A 249 4.96 6.71 13.40
CA ALA A 249 3.86 6.44 12.47
C ALA A 249 4.15 5.22 11.60
N PHE A 250 5.38 5.08 11.12
CA PHE A 250 5.79 3.92 10.33
C PHE A 250 5.78 2.61 11.12
N LEU A 251 6.24 2.62 12.38
CA LEU A 251 6.19 1.45 13.26
C LEU A 251 4.75 1.00 13.51
N ALA A 252 3.86 1.94 13.84
CA ALA A 252 2.44 1.67 14.02
C ALA A 252 1.76 1.17 12.73
N TYR A 253 2.10 1.76 11.59
CA TYR A 253 1.62 1.30 10.28
C TYR A 253 2.05 -0.13 9.99
N SER A 254 3.31 -0.47 10.26
CA SER A 254 3.86 -1.82 10.10
C SER A 254 3.12 -2.85 10.96
N GLN A 255 2.79 -2.50 12.21
CA GLN A 255 1.96 -3.32 13.09
C GLN A 255 0.54 -3.51 12.53
N GLY A 256 -0.05 -2.44 11.99
CA GLY A 256 -1.37 -2.48 11.36
C GLY A 256 -1.40 -3.42 10.15
N LEU A 257 -0.37 -3.40 9.31
CA LEU A 257 -0.22 -4.31 8.18
C LEU A 257 -0.14 -5.79 8.63
N GLU A 258 0.60 -6.08 9.70
CA GLU A 258 0.67 -7.44 10.24
C GLU A 258 -0.67 -7.92 10.82
N ALA A 259 -1.38 -7.06 11.55
CA ALA A 259 -2.72 -7.37 12.05
C ALA A 259 -3.73 -7.59 10.91
N LEU A 260 -3.69 -6.72 9.89
CA LEU A 260 -4.54 -6.82 8.70
C LEU A 260 -4.28 -8.13 7.94
N ASP A 261 -3.02 -8.54 7.82
CA ASP A 261 -2.64 -9.79 7.15
C ASP A 261 -3.12 -11.02 7.94
N ARG A 262 -3.23 -10.93 9.27
CA ARG A 262 -3.84 -11.96 10.13
C ARG A 262 -5.38 -11.93 10.15
N GLY A 263 -6.01 -10.95 9.51
CA GLY A 263 -7.46 -10.76 9.55
C GLY A 263 -7.97 -10.15 10.85
N ASP A 264 -7.08 -9.64 11.71
CA ASP A 264 -7.46 -8.89 12.91
C ASP A 264 -7.69 -7.42 12.56
N TYR A 265 -8.86 -7.15 11.98
CA TYR A 265 -9.24 -5.81 11.52
C TYR A 265 -9.33 -4.79 12.66
N ARG A 266 -9.69 -5.21 13.88
CA ARG A 266 -9.77 -4.31 15.05
C ARG A 266 -8.38 -3.86 15.48
N ALA A 267 -7.43 -4.80 15.63
CA ALA A 267 -6.05 -4.44 15.94
C ALA A 267 -5.41 -3.62 14.81
N ALA A 268 -5.71 -3.95 13.54
CA ALA A 268 -5.24 -3.18 12.39
C ALA A 268 -5.75 -1.73 12.43
N ALA A 269 -7.05 -1.53 12.65
CA ALA A 269 -7.65 -0.21 12.78
C ALA A 269 -7.03 0.62 13.91
N ALA A 270 -6.76 0.01 15.07
CA ALA A 270 -6.10 0.67 16.19
C ALA A 270 -4.67 1.11 15.84
N ALA A 271 -3.88 0.22 15.22
CA ALA A 271 -2.51 0.50 14.81
C ALA A 271 -2.43 1.57 13.70
N PHE A 272 -3.29 1.51 12.69
CA PHE A 272 -3.37 2.56 11.66
C PHE A 272 -3.86 3.89 12.24
N SER A 273 -4.74 3.86 13.23
CA SER A 273 -5.15 5.08 13.97
C SER A 273 -3.97 5.70 14.71
N ALA A 274 -3.13 4.90 15.36
CA ALA A 274 -1.90 5.40 15.98
C ALA A 274 -0.94 5.99 14.93
N ALA A 275 -0.80 5.35 13.76
CA ALA A 275 0.00 5.88 12.66
C ALA A 275 -0.50 7.25 12.18
N VAL A 276 -1.81 7.41 11.98
CA VAL A 276 -2.43 8.68 11.59
C VAL A 276 -2.25 9.76 12.66
N ARG A 277 -2.31 9.42 13.95
CA ARG A 277 -2.06 10.39 15.03
C ARG A 277 -0.62 10.89 15.03
N SER A 278 0.34 10.00 14.79
CA SER A 278 1.77 10.34 14.75
C SER A 278 2.20 11.05 13.48
N ASP A 279 1.54 10.78 12.35
CA ASP A 279 1.75 11.47 11.07
C ASP A 279 0.41 11.66 10.33
N PRO A 280 -0.27 12.80 10.56
CA PRO A 280 -1.54 13.09 9.90
C PRO A 280 -1.44 13.21 8.37
N SER A 281 -0.23 13.41 7.83
CA SER A 281 -0.01 13.51 6.38
C SER A 281 0.10 12.16 5.68
N PHE A 282 0.26 11.07 6.44
CA PHE A 282 0.48 9.73 5.91
C PHE A 282 -0.79 9.12 5.28
N GLN A 283 -0.98 9.37 3.99
CA GLN A 283 -2.21 9.02 3.26
C GLN A 283 -2.54 7.52 3.27
N GLN A 284 -1.52 6.66 3.16
CA GLN A 284 -1.72 5.21 3.21
C GLN A 284 -2.29 4.76 4.55
N ALA A 285 -1.82 5.34 5.66
CA ALA A 285 -2.36 5.03 6.98
C ALA A 285 -3.84 5.42 7.11
N HIS A 286 -4.26 6.56 6.56
CA HIS A 286 -5.68 6.94 6.52
C HIS A 286 -6.53 5.95 5.73
N GLN A 287 -6.08 5.57 4.53
CA GLN A 287 -6.81 4.64 3.68
C GLN A 287 -6.95 3.25 4.33
N GLN A 288 -5.85 2.75 4.90
CA GLN A 288 -5.79 1.46 5.59
C GLN A 288 -6.63 1.47 6.88
N LYS A 289 -6.61 2.57 7.64
CA LYS A 289 -7.48 2.77 8.81
C LYS A 289 -8.95 2.64 8.43
N GLN A 290 -9.40 3.40 7.44
CA GLN A 290 -10.82 3.40 7.03
C GLN A 290 -11.28 2.02 6.54
N ALA A 291 -10.44 1.32 5.78
CA ALA A 291 -10.74 -0.02 5.32
C ALA A 291 -10.83 -1.01 6.49
N ALA A 292 -9.87 -0.98 7.42
CA ALA A 292 -9.85 -1.85 8.60
C ALA A 292 -11.03 -1.58 9.55
N GLU A 293 -11.43 -0.32 9.74
CA GLU A 293 -12.58 0.06 10.58
C GLU A 293 -13.91 -0.44 10.00
N ALA A 294 -14.08 -0.38 8.69
CA ALA A 294 -15.32 -0.80 8.02
C ALA A 294 -15.40 -2.31 7.74
N ALA A 295 -14.27 -3.03 7.72
CA ALA A 295 -14.22 -4.44 7.37
C ALA A 295 -15.15 -5.35 8.21
N PRO A 296 -15.22 -5.25 9.56
CA PRO A 296 -16.11 -6.09 10.35
C PRO A 296 -17.60 -5.91 10.01
N VAL A 297 -18.01 -4.68 9.68
CA VAL A 297 -19.40 -4.36 9.30
C VAL A 297 -19.73 -4.96 7.94
N VAL A 298 -18.84 -4.79 6.96
CA VAL A 298 -18.98 -5.37 5.62
C VAL A 298 -19.05 -6.90 5.69
N GLN A 299 -18.26 -7.53 6.55
CA GLN A 299 -18.26 -8.99 6.73
C GLN A 299 -19.51 -9.53 7.43
N ALA A 300 -20.08 -8.77 8.37
CA ALA A 300 -21.26 -9.19 9.13
C ALA A 300 -22.58 -9.15 8.32
N SER A 301 -22.65 -8.31 7.28
CA SER A 301 -23.85 -8.12 6.46
C SER A 301 -23.61 -8.39 4.96
N PRO A 302 -23.30 -9.63 4.53
CA PRO A 302 -23.11 -9.93 3.12
C PRO A 302 -24.43 -9.77 2.36
N GLY A 303 -24.54 -8.72 1.55
CA GLY A 303 -25.67 -8.51 0.64
C GLY A 303 -26.74 -7.51 1.09
N ASP A 304 -26.62 -6.92 2.28
CA ASP A 304 -27.44 -5.76 2.69
C ASP A 304 -26.61 -4.47 2.60
N LEU A 305 -26.51 -3.96 1.37
CA LEU A 305 -25.63 -2.83 1.06
C LEU A 305 -26.10 -1.52 1.72
N VAL A 306 -27.40 -1.40 2.01
CA VAL A 306 -27.97 -0.20 2.65
C VAL A 306 -27.54 -0.14 4.12
N THR A 307 -27.68 -1.23 4.87
CA THR A 307 -27.16 -1.26 6.25
C THR A 307 -25.64 -1.17 6.28
N VAL A 308 -24.91 -1.68 5.29
CA VAL A 308 -23.45 -1.50 5.21
C VAL A 308 -23.08 -0.02 5.03
N VAL A 309 -23.75 0.73 4.16
CA VAL A 309 -23.50 2.19 3.98
C VAL A 309 -23.91 2.98 5.22
N GLU A 310 -25.01 2.62 5.86
CA GLU A 310 -25.50 3.30 7.06
C GLU A 310 -24.60 3.03 8.28
N ALA A 311 -24.24 1.78 8.52
CA ALA A 311 -23.41 1.37 9.65
C ALA A 311 -21.95 1.79 9.48
N ALA A 312 -21.37 1.72 8.28
CA ALA A 312 -20.01 2.20 8.03
C ALA A 312 -19.88 3.72 8.18
N ALA A 313 -20.99 4.47 8.10
CA ALA A 313 -21.01 5.90 8.40
C ALA A 313 -21.11 6.21 9.91
N GLN A 314 -21.46 5.23 10.75
CA GLN A 314 -21.63 5.36 12.20
C GLN A 314 -20.48 4.75 13.01
N VAL A 315 -19.45 4.18 12.37
CA VAL A 315 -18.26 3.66 13.05
C VAL A 315 -17.48 4.81 13.67
N THR A 316 -17.87 5.17 14.90
CA THR A 316 -17.08 5.97 15.84
C THR A 316 -16.29 5.01 16.73
N VAL A 317 -15.00 5.27 16.87
CA VAL A 317 -13.98 4.47 17.57
C VAL A 317 -14.46 3.98 18.96
N PRO A 318 -14.34 2.69 19.32
CA PRO A 318 -14.43 2.26 20.71
C PRO A 318 -13.13 2.64 21.45
N ALA A 319 -13.26 3.18 22.67
CA ALA A 319 -12.12 3.49 23.54
C ALA A 319 -11.24 2.25 23.84
N GLU A 320 -9.93 2.46 23.85
CA GLU A 320 -8.84 1.45 23.92
C GLU A 320 -8.93 0.51 25.15
N PRO A 321 -8.51 -0.77 25.03
CA PRO A 321 -7.94 -1.49 26.15
C PRO A 321 -6.48 -1.10 26.37
N ALA A 322 -6.13 -0.81 27.62
CA ALA A 322 -4.82 -0.31 28.05
C ALA A 322 -3.72 -1.39 27.96
N SER A 323 -2.92 -1.38 26.90
CA SER A 323 -1.61 -2.06 26.89
C SER A 323 -0.64 -1.51 25.83
N LEU A 324 -0.48 -0.19 25.75
CA LEU A 324 0.49 0.48 24.85
C LEU A 324 1.60 1.27 25.59
N GLY A 325 1.69 1.14 26.92
CA GLY A 325 2.57 1.96 27.75
C GLY A 325 4.09 1.74 27.60
N ALA A 326 4.54 0.72 26.86
CA ALA A 326 5.97 0.37 26.82
C ALA A 326 6.77 1.06 25.69
N LEU A 327 6.12 1.68 24.70
CA LEU A 327 6.81 2.29 23.53
C LEU A 327 6.82 3.82 23.54
N GLN A 328 6.03 4.47 24.41
CA GLN A 328 5.93 5.94 24.48
C GLN A 328 7.03 6.59 25.33
N GLN A 329 7.72 5.84 26.20
CA GLN A 329 8.76 6.40 27.07
C GLN A 329 10.10 6.66 26.37
N ALA A 330 10.29 6.21 25.11
CA ALA A 330 11.56 6.39 24.40
C ALA A 330 11.61 7.61 23.47
N THR A 331 10.54 8.41 23.35
CA THR A 331 10.49 9.56 22.43
C THR A 331 10.25 10.92 23.08
N THR A 332 10.15 10.99 24.40
CA THR A 332 10.03 12.25 25.15
C THR A 332 11.29 12.55 25.93
N ASP A 333 12.29 13.12 25.26
CA ASP A 333 13.30 13.98 25.89
C ASP A 333 13.94 14.88 24.83
N VAL A 334 13.30 16.02 24.56
CA VAL A 334 13.96 17.23 24.07
C VAL A 334 13.28 18.43 24.72
N SER A 335 13.87 18.94 25.80
CA SER A 335 13.61 20.29 26.31
C SER A 335 14.22 21.34 25.37
N PRO A 336 13.55 22.47 25.10
CA PRO A 336 14.16 23.58 24.38
C PRO A 336 15.08 24.39 25.29
N ASN A 337 16.31 24.67 24.84
CA ASN A 337 17.24 25.56 25.53
C ASN A 337 16.86 27.03 25.25
N PRO A 338 16.88 27.95 26.24
CA PRO A 338 16.53 29.34 26.06
C PRO A 338 17.76 30.20 25.78
N ALA A 339 17.75 30.97 24.69
CA ALA A 339 18.61 32.15 24.54
C ALA A 339 18.03 33.09 23.46
N ASP A 340 18.08 34.37 23.79
CA ASP A 340 17.92 35.56 22.94
C ASP A 340 16.50 36.05 22.64
N ALA A 341 15.92 36.63 23.69
CA ALA A 341 15.21 37.89 23.56
C ALA A 341 16.22 39.05 23.52
N LEU A 342 16.10 39.95 22.54
CA LEU A 342 16.18 41.42 22.65
C LEU A 342 16.34 42.06 21.25
N GLY A 343 15.59 43.14 20.99
CA GLY A 343 16.03 44.18 20.04
C GLY A 343 15.01 44.61 18.97
N THR A 344 14.13 45.54 19.32
CA THR A 344 13.41 46.41 18.38
C THR A 344 14.29 47.58 17.94
N THR A 345 14.46 47.80 16.63
CA THR A 345 14.62 49.13 16.00
C THR A 345 14.40 49.01 14.49
N GLY A 346 13.56 49.89 13.92
CA GLY A 346 13.29 49.94 12.49
C GLY A 346 14.27 50.81 11.70
N VAL A 347 14.18 50.74 10.36
CA VAL A 347 14.03 51.87 9.42
C VAL A 347 14.19 51.40 7.94
N LYS A 348 13.15 51.72 7.15
CA LYS A 348 13.03 52.07 5.71
C LYS A 348 13.31 51.08 4.56
N SER A 349 12.20 50.76 3.88
CA SER A 349 11.87 50.97 2.44
C SER A 349 12.78 50.30 1.38
N ILE A 350 12.23 49.63 0.36
CA ILE A 350 11.55 50.28 -0.78
C ILE A 350 10.50 49.35 -1.42
N VAL A 351 9.40 50.00 -1.80
CA VAL A 351 8.23 49.55 -2.54
C VAL A 351 8.57 49.37 -4.03
N SER A 352 8.05 48.32 -4.65
CA SER A 352 7.61 48.37 -6.06
C SER A 352 6.47 47.37 -6.27
N HIS A 353 5.33 47.89 -6.71
CA HIS A 353 4.16 47.23 -7.30
C HIS A 353 3.58 48.28 -8.28
N PRO A 354 2.68 47.92 -9.22
CA PRO A 354 2.81 46.96 -10.32
C PRO A 354 2.38 47.63 -11.65
N THR A 355 2.44 46.93 -12.78
CA THR A 355 1.43 47.11 -13.85
C THR A 355 1.20 45.81 -14.62
N ASN A 356 -0.08 45.56 -14.87
CA ASN A 356 -0.69 44.40 -15.52
C ASN A 356 -0.98 44.69 -17.01
N GLU A 357 -1.39 43.61 -17.69
CA GLU A 357 -2.17 43.50 -18.95
C GLU A 357 -1.36 42.92 -20.13
N SER A 358 -1.78 41.85 -20.84
CA SER A 358 -3.01 41.05 -20.75
C SER A 358 -2.86 39.73 -21.55
N GLN A 359 -3.51 38.69 -21.02
CA GLN A 359 -4.33 37.66 -21.68
C GLN A 359 -3.74 36.67 -22.72
N GLY A 360 -3.94 35.37 -22.44
CA GLY A 360 -3.70 34.29 -23.41
C GLY A 360 -3.88 32.83 -22.92
N ILE A 361 -5.03 32.51 -22.30
CA ILE A 361 -5.80 31.24 -22.33
C ILE A 361 -5.15 29.85 -22.06
N THR A 362 -5.71 29.14 -21.05
CA THR A 362 -6.04 27.67 -20.94
C THR A 362 -4.95 26.61 -21.16
N SER A 363 -4.92 25.44 -20.51
CA SER A 363 -5.53 24.84 -19.33
C SER A 363 -4.90 23.45 -19.19
N VAL A 364 -4.75 23.01 -17.95
CA VAL A 364 -4.48 21.66 -17.44
C VAL A 364 -4.85 20.52 -18.40
N VAL A 365 -3.89 19.65 -18.71
CA VAL A 365 -4.17 18.27 -19.16
C VAL A 365 -3.67 17.30 -18.09
N SER A 366 -4.64 16.81 -17.33
CA SER A 366 -4.55 15.62 -16.49
C SER A 366 -4.40 14.39 -17.38
N ALA A 367 -3.31 13.63 -17.24
CA ALA A 367 -3.18 12.31 -17.83
C ALA A 367 -3.51 11.25 -16.78
N SER A 368 -4.81 10.97 -16.61
CA SER A 368 -5.30 9.77 -15.93
C SER A 368 -5.12 8.59 -16.89
N GLY A 369 -4.14 7.74 -16.64
CA GLY A 369 -3.92 6.52 -17.41
C GLY A 369 -4.98 5.48 -17.09
N VAL A 370 -5.99 5.35 -17.96
CA VAL A 370 -6.92 4.21 -17.98
C VAL A 370 -6.23 3.03 -18.66
N ILE A 371 -6.04 1.93 -17.94
CA ILE A 371 -5.57 0.66 -18.51
C ILE A 371 -6.77 -0.03 -19.16
N ARG A 372 -6.76 -0.13 -20.50
CA ARG A 372 -7.67 -1.01 -21.26
C ARG A 372 -6.97 -2.36 -21.48
N ILE A 373 -7.50 -3.41 -20.88
CA ILE A 373 -7.15 -4.80 -21.20
C ILE A 373 -8.12 -5.25 -22.31
N ILE A 374 -7.60 -5.54 -23.49
CA ILE A 374 -8.38 -6.11 -24.61
C ILE A 374 -8.01 -7.60 -24.71
N PHE A 375 -8.96 -8.48 -24.42
CA PHE A 375 -8.85 -9.89 -24.79
C PHE A 375 -9.31 -10.05 -26.23
N LYS A 376 -8.42 -10.54 -27.10
CA LYS A 376 -8.77 -11.03 -28.43
C LYS A 376 -8.99 -12.54 -28.30
N LEU A 377 -10.24 -12.99 -28.39
CA LEU A 377 -10.57 -14.40 -28.55
C LEU A 377 -10.22 -14.85 -29.98
N PRO A 378 -9.85 -16.13 -30.19
CA PRO A 378 -9.49 -16.68 -31.50
C PRO A 378 -10.63 -16.62 -32.52
#